data_AF-A0A847MDQ1-F1
#
_entry.id   AF-A0A847MDQ1-F1
#
_cell.length_a   1.000
_cell.length_b   1.000
_cell.length_c   1.000
_cell.angle_alpha   90.00
_cell.angle_beta   90.00
_cell.angle_gamma   90.00
#
_symmetry.space_group_name_H-M   'P 1'
#
loop_
_entity.id
_entity.type
_entity.pdbx_description
1 polymer ?
#
loop_
_entity_poly.entity_id
_entity_poly.type
_entity_poly.pdbx_seq_one_letter_code
_entity_poly.pdbx_strand_id
1 'polypeptide(L)'
;MVQQNRITAQTKLLGIIGHPIHHSLSPVFQNAALKALNLDYVYLAFDISPEKLMEAVQALRIWRLRGINVTVPHKERIIQWLDKLD
;
A
#
# COMPACT_ATOMS: atom_id res chain seq x y z
N MET A 1 -5.76 -21.89 -19.87
CA MET A 1 -4.61 -22.17 -18.98
C MET A 1 -4.74 -21.27 -17.76
N VAL A 2 -5.20 -21.81 -16.64
CA VAL A 2 -5.41 -21.04 -15.40
C VAL A 2 -4.06 -20.92 -14.71
N GLN A 3 -3.43 -19.74 -14.76
CA GLN A 3 -2.16 -19.54 -14.08
C GLN A 3 -2.43 -19.44 -12.57
N GLN A 4 -2.33 -20.59 -11.89
CA GLN A 4 -2.45 -20.70 -10.44
C GLN A 4 -1.15 -20.23 -9.76
N ASN A 5 -1.32 -19.51 -8.65
CA ASN A 5 -0.32 -18.96 -7.71
C ASN A 5 0.70 -17.96 -8.28
N ARG A 6 0.35 -16.67 -8.17
CA ARG A 6 1.09 -15.52 -8.70
C ARG A 6 1.84 -14.69 -7.64
N ILE A 7 2.07 -15.26 -6.45
CA ILE A 7 2.81 -14.60 -5.36
C ILE A 7 3.92 -15.55 -4.91
N THR A 8 5.15 -15.08 -5.02
CA THR A 8 6.39 -15.73 -4.55
C THR A 8 7.08 -14.88 -3.49
N ALA A 9 8.22 -15.34 -2.97
CA ALA A 9 9.09 -14.57 -2.08
C ALA A 9 9.71 -13.32 -2.73
N GLN A 10 9.62 -13.18 -4.07
CA GLN A 10 10.16 -12.04 -4.81
C GLN A 10 9.13 -10.92 -5.05
N THR A 11 7.84 -11.24 -4.91
CA THR A 11 6.72 -10.30 -5.11
C THR A 11 6.88 -9.06 -4.24
N LYS A 12 6.76 -7.88 -4.86
CA LYS A 12 6.89 -6.60 -4.14
C LYS A 12 5.54 -6.08 -3.66
N LEU A 13 5.55 -5.34 -2.56
CA LEU A 13 4.33 -4.81 -1.95
C LEU A 13 4.15 -3.32 -2.23
N LEU A 14 2.95 -2.98 -2.66
CA LEU A 14 2.37 -1.64 -2.73
C LEU A 14 1.15 -1.59 -1.81
N GLY A 15 0.65 -0.40 -1.51
CA GLY A 15 -0.65 -0.33 -0.86
C GLY A 15 -1.23 1.05 -0.66
N ILE A 16 -2.28 1.09 0.14
CA ILE A 16 -2.95 2.31 0.59
C ILE A 16 -3.16 2.27 2.10
N ILE A 17 -2.92 3.40 2.77
CA ILE A 17 -3.24 3.56 4.20
C ILE A 17 -4.34 4.60 4.39
N GLY A 18 -5.19 4.39 5.39
CA GLY A 18 -6.30 5.27 5.79
C GLY A 18 -7.12 4.64 6.90
N HIS A 19 -8.19 5.30 7.33
CA HIS A 19 -9.12 4.77 8.31
C HIS A 19 -10.48 5.50 8.30
N PRO A 20 -11.63 4.79 8.22
CA PRO A 20 -11.75 3.38 7.81
C PRO A 20 -11.43 3.21 6.31
N ILE A 21 -10.79 2.10 5.92
CA ILE A 21 -10.34 1.91 4.51
C ILE A 21 -10.99 0.76 3.73
N HIS A 22 -11.84 -0.05 4.35
CA HIS A 22 -12.38 -1.28 3.75
C HIS A 22 -13.19 -1.07 2.46
N HIS A 23 -13.70 0.14 2.22
CA HIS A 23 -14.45 0.49 1.00
C HIS A 23 -13.57 0.98 -0.15
N SER A 24 -12.25 1.02 0.02
CA SER A 24 -11.34 1.47 -1.04
C SER A 24 -11.38 0.52 -2.23
N LEU A 25 -11.69 1.06 -3.41
CA LEU A 25 -11.58 0.34 -4.67
C LEU A 25 -10.13 0.27 -5.19
N SER A 26 -9.19 0.95 -4.53
CA SER A 26 -7.79 1.01 -4.95
C SER A 26 -7.14 -0.37 -5.12
N PRO A 27 -7.29 -1.32 -4.18
CA PRO A 27 -6.77 -2.67 -4.39
C PRO A 27 -7.35 -3.37 -5.63
N VAL A 28 -8.61 -3.12 -5.99
CA VAL A 28 -9.25 -3.77 -7.14
C VAL A 28 -8.58 -3.31 -8.44
N PHE A 29 -8.59 -2.01 -8.71
CA PHE A 29 -8.07 -1.51 -9.99
C PHE A 29 -6.54 -1.54 -10.06
N GLN A 30 -5.83 -1.35 -8.94
CA GLN A 30 -4.37 -1.44 -8.93
C GLN A 30 -3.89 -2.87 -9.21
N ASN A 31 -4.45 -3.89 -8.55
CA ASN A 31 -4.07 -5.27 -8.85
C ASN A 31 -4.48 -5.69 -10.27
N ALA A 32 -5.59 -5.18 -10.80
CA ALA A 32 -5.96 -5.40 -12.20
C ALA A 32 -4.93 -4.82 -13.17
N ALA A 33 -4.46 -3.59 -12.93
CA ALA A 33 -3.41 -2.95 -13.71
C ALA A 33 -2.06 -3.69 -13.61
N LEU A 34 -1.63 -4.04 -12.40
CA LEU A 34 -0.41 -4.83 -12.16
C LEU A 34 -0.45 -6.17 -12.91
N LYS A 35 -1.61 -6.84 -12.86
CA LYS A 35 -1.85 -8.09 -13.60
C LYS A 35 -1.75 -7.89 -15.11
N ALA A 36 -2.38 -6.84 -15.65
CA ALA A 36 -2.39 -6.53 -17.08
C ALA A 36 -0.99 -6.19 -17.61
N LEU A 37 -0.18 -5.51 -16.81
CA LEU A 37 1.20 -5.13 -17.14
C LEU A 37 2.23 -6.23 -16.81
N ASN A 38 1.78 -7.38 -16.30
CA ASN A 38 2.63 -8.48 -15.84
C ASN A 38 3.74 -8.05 -14.85
N LEU A 39 3.39 -7.14 -13.93
CA LEU A 39 4.28 -6.64 -12.90
C LEU A 39 4.19 -7.52 -11.65
N ASP A 40 5.36 -7.89 -11.09
CA ASP A 40 5.47 -8.75 -9.90
C ASP A 40 5.24 -7.96 -8.60
N TYR A 41 4.02 -7.48 -8.44
CA TYR A 41 3.58 -6.69 -7.30
C TYR A 41 2.18 -7.11 -6.83
N VAL A 42 1.93 -6.89 -5.55
CA VAL A 42 0.58 -6.92 -4.95
C VAL A 42 0.29 -5.57 -4.34
N TYR A 43 -0.96 -5.12 -4.46
CA TYR A 43 -1.46 -3.90 -3.84
C TYR A 43 -2.47 -4.23 -2.74
N LEU A 44 -2.22 -3.81 -1.50
CA LEU A 44 -3.11 -4.06 -0.36
C LEU A 44 -3.63 -2.76 0.29
N ALA A 45 -4.73 -2.86 1.03
CA ALA A 45 -5.22 -1.79 1.90
C ALA A 45 -4.87 -2.10 3.36
N PHE A 46 -4.35 -1.10 4.07
CA PHE A 46 -4.02 -1.20 5.49
C PHE A 46 -4.88 -0.21 6.27
N ASP A 47 -5.76 -0.74 7.13
CA ASP A 47 -6.57 0.07 8.03
C ASP A 47 -5.73 0.47 9.24
N ILE A 48 -5.35 1.74 9.32
CA ILE A 48 -4.42 2.26 10.32
C ILE A 48 -5.10 3.42 11.02
N SER A 49 -5.38 3.30 12.32
CA SER A 49 -5.94 4.42 13.08
C SER A 49 -4.94 5.59 13.18
N PRO A 50 -5.40 6.83 13.37
CA PRO A 50 -4.51 8.01 13.45
C PRO A 50 -3.40 7.90 14.49
N GLU A 51 -3.66 7.20 15.59
CA GLU A 51 -2.74 7.03 16.72
C GLU A 51 -1.56 6.10 16.35
N LYS A 52 -1.75 5.21 15.38
CA LYS A 52 -0.76 4.21 14.96
C LYS A 52 0.02 4.60 13.70
N LEU A 53 -0.17 5.84 13.22
CA LEU A 53 0.37 6.26 11.93
C LEU A 53 1.91 6.26 11.91
N MET A 54 2.55 6.65 13.02
CA MET A 54 4.02 6.65 13.12
C MET A 54 4.58 5.23 13.06
N GLU A 55 4.02 4.33 13.85
CA GLU A 55 4.41 2.92 13.91
C GLU A 55 4.17 2.25 12.55
N ALA A 56 3.07 2.59 11.87
CA ALA A 56 2.81 2.14 10.52
C ALA A 56 3.89 2.62 9.55
N VAL A 57 4.25 3.91 9.54
CA VAL A 57 5.33 4.41 8.66
C VAL A 57 6.67 3.69 8.91
N GLN A 58 7.01 3.44 10.18
CA GLN A 58 8.20 2.66 10.53
C GLN A 58 8.13 1.22 10.00
N ALA A 59 7.00 0.55 10.20
CA ALA A 59 6.77 -0.80 9.68
C ALA A 59 6.86 -0.86 8.15
N LEU A 60 6.31 0.13 7.45
CA LEU A 60 6.35 0.20 5.99
C LEU A 60 7.80 0.30 5.46
N ARG A 61 8.68 1.02 6.18
CA ARG A 61 10.12 1.08 5.87
C ARG A 61 10.81 -0.26 6.14
N ILE A 62 10.49 -0.92 7.25
CA ILE A 62 11.04 -2.25 7.61
C ILE A 62 10.64 -3.31 6.58
N TRP A 63 9.37 -3.33 6.17
CA TRP A 63 8.84 -4.25 5.15
C TRP A 63 9.24 -3.88 3.72
N ARG A 64 9.95 -2.75 3.54
CA ARG A 64 10.48 -2.27 2.26
C ARG A 64 9.38 -2.15 1.19
N LEU A 65 8.21 -1.63 1.56
CA LEU A 65 7.17 -1.32 0.58
C LEU A 65 7.74 -0.37 -0.47
N ARG A 66 7.36 -0.60 -1.73
CA ARG A 66 7.87 0.19 -2.85
C ARG A 66 7.20 1.56 -2.96
N GLY A 67 6.01 1.68 -2.40
CA GLY A 67 5.23 2.92 -2.36
C GLY A 67 3.88 2.67 -1.72
N ILE A 68 3.29 3.75 -1.21
CA ILE A 68 1.92 3.74 -0.68
C ILE A 68 1.15 4.94 -1.17
N ASN A 69 -0.16 4.75 -1.37
CA ASN A 69 -1.12 5.83 -1.42
C ASN A 69 -1.56 6.17 0.01
N VAL A 70 -1.89 7.44 0.23
CA VAL A 70 -2.36 7.93 1.53
C VAL A 70 -3.74 8.54 1.34
N THR A 71 -4.71 8.11 2.14
CA THR A 71 -6.05 8.70 2.14
C THR A 71 -6.44 9.20 3.53
N VAL A 72 -7.66 9.72 3.66
CA VAL A 72 -8.23 10.22 4.91
C VAL A 72 -8.05 9.18 6.03
N PRO A 73 -7.65 9.61 7.24
CA PRO A 73 -7.35 10.98 7.68
C PRO A 73 -5.84 11.34 7.62
N HIS A 74 -5.02 10.54 6.95
CA HIS A 74 -3.55 10.57 7.16
C HIS A 74 -2.79 11.57 6.28
N LYS A 75 -3.44 12.18 5.29
CA LYS A 75 -2.78 12.96 4.22
C LYS A 75 -1.88 14.07 4.74
N GLU A 76 -2.33 14.78 5.77
CA GLU A 76 -1.57 15.89 6.36
C GLU A 76 -0.56 15.38 7.37
N ARG A 77 -1.01 14.49 8.28
CA ARG A 77 -0.18 14.03 9.40
C ARG A 77 1.01 13.21 8.92
N ILE A 78 0.91 12.51 7.79
CA ILE A 78 2.01 11.68 7.27
C ILE A 78 3.24 12.50 6.89
N ILE A 79 3.07 13.78 6.54
CA ILE A 79 4.12 14.66 6.01
C ILE A 79 5.35 14.71 6.92
N GLN A 80 5.14 14.73 8.24
CA GLN A 80 6.21 14.81 9.24
C GLN A 80 7.19 13.62 9.21
N TRP A 81 6.83 12.51 8.57
CA TRP A 81 7.67 11.31 8.45
C TRP A 81 8.14 11.04 7.01
N LEU A 82 7.92 11.98 6.09
CA LEU A 82 8.46 11.93 4.73
C LEU A 82 9.84 12.60 4.70
N ASP A 83 10.76 12.02 3.93
CA ASP A 83 12.11 12.56 3.78
C ASP A 83 12.12 13.81 2.87
N LYS A 84 11.15 13.89 1.95
CA LYS A 84 10.94 15.01 1.03
C LYS A 84 9.46 15.11 0.64
N LEU A 85 9.01 16.34 0.40
CA LEU A 85 7.78 16.66 -0.33
C LEU A 85 8.14 17.20 -1.72
N ASP A 86 7.34 16.81 -2.71
CA ASP A 86 7.45 17.33 -4.09
C ASP A 86 6.57 18.57 -4.30
#